data_AF-A0A8S0ZMP2-F1
#
_entry.id   AF-A0A8S0ZMP2-F1
#
_cell.length_a   1.000
_cell.length_b   1.000
_cell.length_c   1.000
_cell.angle_alpha   90.00
_cell.angle_beta   90.00
_cell.angle_gamma   90.00
#
_symmetry.space_group_name_H-M   'P 1'
#
loop_
_entity.id
_entity.type
_entity.pdbx_description
1 polymer ?
#
loop_
_entity_poly.entity_id
_entity_poly.type
_entity_poly.pdbx_seq_one_letter_code
_entity_poly.pdbx_strand_id
1 'polypeptide(L)'
;MTASNIHCHNEPGACEKSDLNKMEKEKSPITKYIGTDYSYTHEIVWQNAIGFLILHLLGIWGTVLLFSGKIYLSTFIWTVCITYAGSEGVTIGAHRCFTHKSFKATPLLKAILIALQTIAGQVT
;
A
#
# COMPACT_ATOMS: atom_id res chain seq x y z
N MET A 1 68.87 23.41 18.11
CA MET A 1 68.43 22.79 16.84
C MET A 1 67.23 21.94 17.21
N THR A 2 65.99 22.19 16.80
CA THR A 2 65.45 22.96 15.67
C THR A 2 63.99 23.28 16.00
N ALA A 3 63.60 24.53 15.75
CA ALA A 3 62.20 24.91 15.66
C ALA A 3 61.58 24.29 14.41
N SER A 4 60.32 23.86 14.48
CA SER A 4 59.48 23.80 13.29
C SER A 4 58.05 24.18 13.66
N ASN A 5 57.74 25.45 13.40
CA ASN A 5 56.40 25.94 13.14
C ASN A 5 55.70 25.02 12.13
N ILE A 6 54.48 24.59 12.44
CA ILE A 6 53.52 24.26 11.38
C ILE A 6 52.41 25.29 11.49
N HIS A 7 52.63 26.31 10.67
CA HIS A 7 51.70 27.35 10.32
C HIS A 7 50.55 26.70 9.54
N CYS A 8 49.36 26.65 10.13
CA CYS A 8 48.15 26.30 9.39
C CYS A 8 47.77 27.49 8.50
N HIS A 9 48.21 27.47 7.24
CA HIS A 9 47.61 28.31 6.21
C HIS A 9 46.18 27.83 5.96
N ASN A 10 45.24 28.72 6.25
CA ASN A 10 43.83 28.63 5.83
C ASN A 10 43.75 28.68 4.30
N GLU A 11 43.52 27.54 3.65
CA GLU A 11 42.82 27.50 2.36
C GLU A 11 41.31 27.56 2.65
N PRO A 12 40.57 28.59 2.18
CA PRO A 12 39.18 28.85 2.58
C PRO A 12 38.15 27.82 2.09
N GLY A 13 38.58 26.69 1.51
CA GLY A 13 37.71 25.59 1.07
C GLY A 13 38.18 24.19 1.51
N ALA A 14 39.26 24.07 2.29
CA ALA A 14 39.72 22.77 2.78
C ALA A 14 38.80 22.23 3.89
N CYS A 15 38.31 23.12 4.78
CA CYS A 15 37.33 22.77 5.80
C CYS A 15 35.99 22.39 5.16
N GLU A 16 35.47 23.18 4.22
CA GLU A 16 34.19 22.93 3.54
C GLU A 16 34.16 21.58 2.79
N LYS A 17 35.24 21.24 2.06
CA LYS A 17 35.36 19.93 1.40
C LYS A 17 35.48 18.78 2.40
N SER A 18 36.15 18.99 3.53
CA SER A 18 36.27 17.99 4.59
C SER A 18 34.94 17.76 5.30
N ASP A 19 34.13 18.80 5.47
CA ASP A 19 32.82 18.76 6.11
C ASP A 19 31.77 18.15 5.18
N LEU A 20 31.80 18.42 3.86
CA LEU A 20 30.94 17.77 2.87
C LEU A 20 31.24 16.27 2.74
N ASN A 21 32.52 15.87 2.70
CA ASN A 21 32.92 14.46 2.72
C ASN A 21 32.54 13.77 4.04
N LYS A 22 32.54 14.51 5.15
CA LYS A 22 32.10 14.02 6.47
C LYS A 22 30.59 13.85 6.55
N MET A 23 29.80 14.77 5.97
CA MET A 23 28.34 14.67 5.86
C MET A 23 27.91 13.52 4.94
N GLU A 24 28.64 13.27 3.85
CA GLU A 24 28.38 12.14 2.95
C GLU A 24 28.71 10.78 3.61
N LYS A 25 29.80 10.73 4.41
CA LYS A 25 30.22 9.55 5.16
C LYS A 25 29.37 9.28 6.42
N GLU A 26 28.79 10.33 7.01
CA GLU A 26 27.88 10.25 8.17
C GLU A 26 26.42 9.99 7.77
N LYS A 27 26.08 10.02 6.48
CA LYS A 27 24.75 9.57 6.00
C LYS A 27 24.49 8.07 6.23
N SER A 28 25.43 7.33 6.84
CA SER A 28 25.47 5.87 6.94
C SER A 28 25.05 5.20 8.29
N PRO A 29 24.71 5.88 9.40
CA PRO A 29 24.08 5.19 10.53
C PRO A 29 22.64 5.65 10.83
N ILE A 30 22.26 6.89 10.47
CA ILE A 30 20.93 7.43 10.82
C ILE A 30 19.81 6.72 10.04
N THR A 31 20.02 6.42 8.76
CA THR A 31 19.05 5.66 7.93
C THR A 31 18.74 4.26 8.47
N LYS A 32 19.55 3.71 9.36
CA LYS A 32 19.28 2.41 10.00
C LYS A 32 18.22 2.50 11.11
N TYR A 33 18.02 3.68 11.72
CA TYR A 33 17.10 3.89 12.86
C TYR A 33 15.76 4.50 12.44
N ILE A 34 15.74 5.25 11.35
CA ILE A 34 14.51 5.63 10.63
C ILE A 34 14.21 4.48 9.68
N GLY A 35 13.18 3.67 9.96
CA GLY A 35 12.79 2.47 9.19
C GLY A 35 12.30 2.75 7.76
N THR A 36 12.79 3.81 7.12
CA THR A 36 12.46 4.24 5.77
C THR A 36 13.75 4.21 4.95
N ASP A 37 13.87 3.18 4.11
CA ASP A 37 14.92 3.14 3.10
C ASP A 37 14.60 4.15 2.00
N TYR A 38 15.33 5.26 1.96
CA TYR A 38 15.19 6.28 0.90
C TYR A 38 15.74 5.82 -0.45
N SER A 39 16.43 4.67 -0.51
CA SER A 39 16.89 4.04 -1.75
C SER A 39 15.81 3.17 -2.40
N TYR A 40 14.64 3.00 -1.76
CA TYR A 40 13.56 2.23 -2.33
C TYR A 40 12.84 3.01 -3.45
N THR A 41 12.96 2.51 -4.68
CA THR A 41 12.13 2.95 -5.80
C THR A 41 10.92 2.03 -5.93
N HIS A 42 9.72 2.60 -5.93
CA HIS A 42 8.49 1.84 -6.16
C HIS A 42 8.48 1.32 -7.60
N GLU A 43 8.62 0.01 -7.75
CA GLU A 43 8.45 -0.64 -9.04
C GLU A 43 6.96 -0.87 -9.32
N ILE A 44 6.49 -0.37 -10.46
CA ILE A 44 5.10 -0.51 -10.86
C ILE A 44 4.92 -1.85 -11.57
N VAL A 45 4.11 -2.73 -10.96
CA VAL A 45 3.64 -3.95 -11.63
C VAL A 45 2.51 -3.58 -12.59
N TRP A 46 2.86 -3.26 -13.84
CA TRP A 46 1.94 -2.76 -14.87
C TRP A 46 0.76 -3.68 -15.15
N GLN A 47 0.92 -5.01 -14.99
CA GLN A 47 -0.17 -5.98 -15.16
C GLN A 47 -1.33 -5.71 -14.19
N ASN A 48 -1.02 -5.44 -12.92
CA ASN A 48 -2.02 -5.11 -11.91
C ASN A 48 -2.61 -3.72 -12.16
N ALA A 49 -1.78 -2.74 -12.55
CA ALA A 49 -2.24 -1.38 -12.83
C ALA A 49 -3.26 -1.34 -13.98
N ILE A 50 -2.99 -2.05 -15.08
CA ILE A 50 -3.91 -2.16 -16.22
C ILE A 50 -5.19 -2.92 -15.82
N GLY A 51 -5.06 -3.98 -15.02
CA GLY A 51 -6.21 -4.72 -14.48
C GLY A 51 -7.16 -3.83 -13.67
N PHE A 52 -6.62 -3.02 -12.76
CA PHE A 52 -7.42 -2.05 -12.01
C PHE A 52 -8.02 -0.98 -12.91
N LEU A 53 -7.30 -0.47 -13.91
CA LEU A 53 -7.82 0.51 -14.86
C LEU A 53 -9.06 -0.03 -15.60
N ILE A 54 -8.96 -1.24 -16.15
CA ILE A 54 -10.07 -1.88 -16.88
C ILE A 54 -11.27 -2.08 -15.94
N LEU A 55 -11.02 -2.53 -14.71
CA LEU A 55 -12.08 -2.73 -13.71
C LEU A 55 -12.83 -1.43 -13.39
N HIS A 56 -12.12 -0.30 -13.25
CA HIS A 56 -12.76 1.00 -13.01
C HIS A 56 -13.57 1.49 -14.23
N LEU A 57 -13.07 1.30 -15.45
CA LEU A 57 -13.79 1.65 -16.68
C LEU A 57 -15.09 0.84 -16.81
N LEU A 58 -15.04 -0.48 -16.54
CA LEU A 58 -16.22 -1.34 -16.53
C LEU A 58 -17.21 -0.95 -15.42
N GLY A 59 -16.71 -0.53 -14.25
CA GLY A 59 -17.53 -0.01 -13.16
C GLY A 59 -18.31 1.24 -13.56
N ILE A 60 -17.63 2.24 -14.12
CA ILE A 60 -18.26 3.47 -14.61
C ILE A 60 -19.29 3.16 -15.69
N TRP A 61 -18.96 2.27 -16.64
CA TRP A 61 -19.89 1.84 -17.67
C TRP A 61 -21.14 1.18 -17.07
N GLY A 62 -20.97 0.26 -16.12
CA GLY A 62 -22.08 -0.37 -15.40
C GLY A 62 -22.97 0.65 -14.66
N THR A 63 -22.36 1.65 -14.03
CA THR A 63 -23.08 2.75 -13.38
C THR A 63 -23.90 3.56 -14.38
N VAL A 64 -23.35 3.88 -15.55
CA VAL A 64 -24.08 4.58 -16.62
C VAL A 64 -25.27 3.76 -17.13
N LEU A 65 -25.12 2.43 -17.25
CA LEU A 65 -26.24 1.56 -17.63
C LEU A 65 -27.34 1.55 -16.57
N LEU A 66 -26.97 1.56 -15.28
CA LEU A 66 -27.92 1.63 -14.16
C LEU A 66 -28.77 2.90 -14.22
N PHE A 67 -28.14 4.05 -14.46
CA PHE A 67 -28.87 5.32 -14.60
C PHE A 67 -29.68 5.44 -15.89
N SER A 68 -29.26 4.76 -16.97
CA SER A 68 -29.99 4.76 -18.25
C SER A 68 -31.30 3.97 -18.23
N GLY A 69 -31.63 3.29 -17.13
CA GLY A 69 -32.91 2.58 -16.95
C GLY A 69 -33.10 1.36 -17.84
N LYS A 70 -32.06 0.93 -18.57
CA LYS A 70 -32.10 -0.23 -19.50
C LYS A 70 -31.89 -1.58 -18.81
N ILE A 71 -31.97 -1.62 -17.49
CA ILE A 71 -31.64 -2.80 -16.68
C ILE A 71 -32.88 -3.35 -16.01
N TYR A 72 -33.03 -4.68 -16.01
CA TYR A 72 -34.09 -5.36 -15.27
C TYR A 72 -33.91 -5.17 -13.76
N LEU A 73 -35.00 -4.98 -13.01
CA LEU A 73 -34.97 -4.88 -11.54
C LEU A 73 -34.25 -6.07 -10.87
N SER A 74 -34.34 -7.27 -11.46
CA SER A 74 -33.62 -8.46 -11.00
C SER A 74 -32.10 -8.25 -10.95
N THR A 75 -31.52 -7.66 -12.00
CA THR A 75 -30.08 -7.37 -12.06
C THR A 75 -29.67 -6.33 -11.03
N PHE A 76 -30.52 -5.31 -10.79
CA PHE A 76 -30.25 -4.31 -9.75
C PHE A 76 -30.21 -4.94 -8.35
N ILE A 77 -31.22 -5.71 -8.00
CA ILE A 77 -31.28 -6.41 -6.70
C ILE A 77 -30.10 -7.35 -6.56
N TRP A 78 -29.78 -8.12 -7.61
CA TRP A 78 -28.63 -9.01 -7.63
C TRP A 78 -27.31 -8.27 -7.35
N THR A 79 -27.08 -7.14 -8.02
CA THR A 79 -25.87 -6.31 -7.81
C THR A 79 -25.79 -5.81 -6.38
N VAL A 80 -26.89 -5.32 -5.79
CA VAL A 80 -26.93 -4.87 -4.40
C VAL A 80 -26.62 -6.01 -3.44
N CYS A 81 -27.25 -7.18 -3.63
CA CYS A 81 -27.04 -8.36 -2.78
C CYS A 81 -25.59 -8.83 -2.80
N ILE A 82 -24.98 -8.96 -3.98
CA ILE A 82 -23.58 -9.39 -4.12
C ILE A 82 -22.62 -8.37 -3.51
N THR A 83 -22.87 -7.07 -3.71
CA THR A 83 -22.03 -6.00 -3.15
C THR A 83 -22.05 -6.01 -1.62
N TYR A 84 -23.24 -6.11 -1.03
CA TYR A 84 -23.39 -6.22 0.42
C TYR A 84 -22.71 -7.47 0.97
N ALA A 85 -22.97 -8.62 0.35
CA ALA A 85 -22.41 -9.90 0.76
C ALA A 85 -20.86 -9.88 0.74
N GLY A 86 -20.26 -9.29 -0.30
CA GLY A 86 -18.80 -9.09 -0.37
C GLY A 86 -18.26 -8.17 0.74
N SER A 87 -18.93 -7.04 1.02
CA SER A 87 -18.48 -6.10 2.07
C SER A 87 -18.48 -6.71 3.47
N GLU A 88 -19.45 -7.56 3.78
CA GLU A 88 -19.52 -8.27 5.06
C GLU A 88 -18.45 -9.37 5.14
N GLY A 89 -18.14 -10.04 4.02
CA GLY A 89 -17.01 -10.97 3.92
C GLY A 89 -15.69 -10.35 4.37
N VAL A 90 -15.40 -9.12 3.93
CA VAL A 90 -14.20 -8.37 4.29
C VAL A 90 -14.25 -7.88 5.74
N THR A 91 -15.35 -7.23 6.12
CA THR A 91 -15.45 -6.54 7.41
C THR A 91 -15.61 -7.51 8.57
N ILE A 92 -16.49 -8.50 8.43
CA ILE A 92 -16.76 -9.51 9.47
C ILE A 92 -15.77 -10.68 9.34
N GLY A 93 -15.49 -11.13 8.12
CA GLY A 93 -14.57 -12.24 7.87
C GLY A 93 -13.11 -11.84 8.07
N ALA A 94 -12.50 -11.22 7.07
CA ALA A 94 -11.07 -10.92 7.07
C ALA A 94 -10.66 -10.09 8.30
N HIS A 95 -11.34 -8.97 8.53
CA HIS A 95 -10.98 -8.05 9.61
C HIS A 95 -11.36 -8.60 11.01
N ARG A 96 -12.64 -8.88 11.31
CA ARG A 96 -13.05 -9.26 12.68
C ARG A 96 -12.76 -10.71 13.05
N CYS A 97 -13.06 -11.67 12.17
CA CYS A 97 -12.98 -13.09 12.49
C CYS A 97 -11.55 -13.63 12.35
N PHE A 98 -10.85 -13.32 11.25
CA PHE A 98 -9.54 -13.90 10.97
C PHE A 98 -8.39 -13.09 11.59
N THR A 99 -8.36 -11.77 11.41
CA THR A 99 -7.29 -10.91 11.95
C THR A 99 -7.45 -10.67 13.45
N HIS A 100 -8.60 -10.13 13.87
CA HIS A 100 -8.79 -9.75 15.28
C HIS A 100 -9.34 -10.86 16.18
N LYS A 101 -9.77 -11.99 15.61
CA LYS A 101 -10.40 -13.11 16.34
C LYS A 101 -11.45 -12.66 17.37
N SER A 102 -12.22 -11.63 17.02
CA SER A 102 -13.11 -10.92 17.96
C SER A 102 -14.25 -11.80 18.49
N PHE A 103 -14.57 -12.92 17.82
CA PHE A 103 -15.57 -13.88 18.26
C PHE A 103 -15.26 -15.28 17.76
N LYS A 104 -15.75 -16.30 18.48
CA LYS A 104 -15.55 -17.71 18.13
C LYS A 104 -16.61 -18.16 17.12
N ALA A 105 -16.34 -17.95 15.84
CA ALA A 105 -17.24 -18.36 14.76
C ALA A 105 -17.37 -19.89 14.68
N THR A 106 -18.61 -20.37 14.47
CA THR A 106 -18.90 -21.78 14.17
C THR A 106 -18.24 -22.19 12.84
N PRO A 107 -17.92 -23.47 12.63
CA PRO A 107 -17.26 -23.91 11.39
C PRO A 107 -18.07 -23.57 10.12
N LEU A 108 -19.40 -23.64 10.20
CA LEU A 108 -20.29 -23.24 9.11
C LEU A 108 -20.18 -21.73 8.82
N LEU A 109 -20.21 -20.89 9.86
CA LEU A 109 -20.09 -19.45 9.70
C LEU A 109 -18.74 -19.07 9.08
N LYS A 110 -17.65 -19.76 9.44
CA LYS A 110 -16.34 -19.56 8.82
C LYS A 110 -16.33 -19.87 7.33
N ALA A 111 -16.95 -20.98 6.92
CA ALA A 111 -17.04 -21.35 5.51
C ALA A 111 -17.82 -20.30 4.69
N ILE A 112 -18.93 -19.81 5.24
CA ILE A 112 -19.71 -18.73 4.62
C ILE A 112 -18.87 -17.46 4.51
N LEU A 113 -18.20 -17.03 5.58
CA LEU A 113 -17.37 -15.82 5.56
C LEU A 113 -16.22 -15.91 4.56
N ILE A 114 -15.60 -17.08 4.40
CA ILE A 114 -14.57 -17.31 3.36
C ILE A 114 -15.18 -17.20 1.97
N ALA A 115 -16.34 -17.81 1.73
CA ALA A 115 -17.02 -17.70 0.43
C ALA A 115 -17.37 -16.24 0.10
N LEU A 116 -17.87 -15.48 1.08
CA LEU A 116 -18.16 -14.05 0.93
C LEU A 116 -16.90 -13.22 0.67
N GLN A 117 -15.78 -13.53 1.33
CA GLN A 117 -14.50 -12.89 1.07
C GLN A 117 -14.02 -13.13 -0.38
N THR A 118 -14.18 -14.35 -0.90
CA THR A 118 -13.79 -14.67 -2.28
C THR A 118 -14.58 -13.86 -3.31
N ILE A 119 -15.86 -13.57 -3.04
CA ILE A 119 -16.71 -12.72 -3.89
C ILE A 119 -16.18 -11.28 -3.94
N ALA A 120 -15.59 -10.79 -2.84
CA ALA A 120 -15.03 -9.43 -2.79
C ALA A 120 -13.77 -9.27 -3.65
N GLY A 121 -13.12 -10.37 -4.07
CA GLY A 121 -11.94 -10.34 -4.96
C GLY A 121 -10.70 -9.71 -4.34
N GLN A 122 -10.64 -9.57 -3.01
CA GLN A 122 -9.48 -9.02 -2.31
C GLN A 122 -8.48 -10.14 -2.00
N VAL A 123 -7.26 -10.01 -2.51
CA VAL A 123 -6.09 -10.73 -1.97
C VAL A 123 -5.79 -10.11 -0.60
N THR A 124 -5.90 -10.93 0.45
CA THR A 124 -5.54 -10.56 1.83
C THR A 124 -4.19 -11.16 2.18
#